data_AF-A0A529SJL1-F1
#
_entry.id   AF-A0A529SJL1-F1
#
_cell.length_a   1.000
_cell.length_b   1.000
_cell.length_c   1.000
_cell.angle_alpha   90.00
_cell.angle_beta   90.00
_cell.angle_gamma   90.00
#
_symmetry.space_group_name_H-M   'P 1'
#
loop_
_entity.id
_entity.type
_entity.pdbx_description
1 polymer ?
#
loop_
_entity_poly.entity_id
_entity_poly.type
_entity_poly.pdbx_seq_one_letter_code
_entity_poly.pdbx_strand_id
1 'polypeptide(L)'
;YRNTISNLVTGIQSPVKGIVGPWIHKYPHYAGPQPAIGFLQEALRWWDRWLKGAATGVENDPDYRAYVMDSVRPARWHPERPGRWIAEQEWPSSNIKVEAIELIAAGGKLAIVATPQTCGLAGGEYFPFTFGPELPGDQRPDDALSVCFDQPEL
;
A
#
# COMPACT_ATOMS: atom_id res chain seq x y z
N TYR A 1 -9.67 0.33 -0.92
CA TYR A 1 -9.29 -0.99 -0.40
C TYR A 1 -7.96 -0.93 0.35
N ARG A 2 -6.86 -0.52 -0.28
CA ARG A 2 -5.52 -0.54 0.36
C ARG A 2 -5.43 0.28 1.67
N ASN A 3 -6.20 1.37 1.78
CA ASN A 3 -6.23 2.23 2.97
C ASN A 3 -7.13 1.70 4.11
N THR A 4 -7.84 0.59 3.90
CA THR A 4 -8.78 0.08 4.91
C THR A 4 -8.04 -0.33 6.18
N ILE A 5 -6.88 -0.98 6.07
CA ILE A 5 -6.14 -1.49 7.24
C ILE A 5 -5.68 -0.33 8.12
N SER A 6 -5.08 0.73 7.56
CA SER A 6 -4.65 1.89 8.34
C SER A 6 -5.83 2.59 9.02
N ASN A 7 -6.96 2.73 8.34
CA ASN A 7 -8.15 3.36 8.92
C ASN A 7 -8.75 2.54 10.07
N LEU A 8 -8.73 1.20 9.98
CA LEU A 8 -9.21 0.34 11.06
C LEU A 8 -8.31 0.43 12.29
N VAL A 9 -6.98 0.38 12.10
CA VAL A 9 -6.03 0.51 13.22
C VAL A 9 -6.14 1.89 13.89
N THR A 10 -6.36 2.96 13.11
CA THR A 10 -6.58 4.30 13.68
C THR A 10 -7.91 4.43 14.43
N GLY A 11 -8.98 3.80 13.94
CA GLY A 11 -10.35 4.10 14.40
C GLY A 11 -10.97 3.11 15.38
N ILE A 12 -10.50 1.87 15.45
CA ILE A 12 -11.08 0.84 16.32
C ILE A 12 -10.57 1.00 17.76
N GLN A 13 -11.48 0.96 18.73
CA GLN A 13 -11.17 1.06 20.16
C GLN A 13 -10.92 -0.30 20.84
N SER A 14 -11.19 -1.40 20.14
CA SER A 14 -10.88 -2.77 20.58
C SER A 14 -9.47 -3.17 20.14
N PRO A 15 -8.90 -4.27 20.67
CA PRO A 15 -7.61 -4.77 20.17
C PRO A 15 -7.62 -4.92 18.64
N VAL A 16 -6.69 -4.24 17.97
CA VAL A 16 -6.57 -4.19 16.52
C VAL A 16 -5.09 -4.13 16.14
N LYS A 17 -4.68 -4.86 15.11
CA LYS A 17 -3.33 -4.86 14.54
C LYS A 17 -3.44 -4.90 13.01
N GLY A 18 -2.57 -4.19 12.32
CA GLY A 18 -2.53 -4.12 10.85
C GLY A 18 -1.26 -4.74 10.27
N ILE A 19 -1.41 -5.53 9.19
CA ILE A 19 -0.29 -6.02 8.38
C ILE A 19 -0.58 -5.75 6.92
N VAL A 20 0.31 -5.03 6.23
CA VAL A 20 0.20 -4.73 4.80
C VAL A 20 1.45 -5.18 4.08
N GLY A 21 1.30 -6.11 3.14
CA GLY A 21 2.37 -6.57 2.26
C GLY A 21 2.11 -6.21 0.79
N PRO A 22 2.99 -6.62 -0.13
CA PRO A 22 2.90 -6.27 -1.54
C PRO A 22 1.90 -7.13 -2.32
N TRP A 23 0.83 -7.58 -1.68
CA TRP A 23 -0.03 -8.64 -2.19
C TRP A 23 -1.24 -8.12 -2.98
N ILE A 24 -1.66 -8.91 -3.97
CA ILE A 24 -2.97 -8.82 -4.61
C ILE A 24 -4.09 -9.26 -3.65
N HIS A 25 -5.36 -9.18 -4.08
CA HIS A 25 -6.52 -9.42 -3.24
C HIS A 25 -6.76 -10.91 -2.90
N LYS A 26 -5.83 -11.50 -2.16
CA LYS A 26 -5.76 -12.91 -1.73
C LYS A 26 -5.11 -12.99 -0.35
N TYR A 27 -5.14 -14.16 0.29
CA TYR A 27 -4.52 -14.29 1.62
C TYR A 27 -2.98 -14.23 1.54
N PRO A 28 -2.30 -13.56 2.49
CA PRO A 28 -0.86 -13.27 2.40
C PRO A 28 0.11 -14.45 2.35
N HIS A 29 -0.35 -15.67 2.63
CA HIS A 29 0.47 -16.89 2.58
C HIS A 29 0.56 -17.51 1.19
N TYR A 30 -0.36 -17.17 0.27
CA TYR A 30 -0.31 -17.62 -1.12
C TYR A 30 -0.53 -16.50 -2.14
N ALA A 31 -0.91 -15.30 -1.70
CA ALA A 31 -0.97 -14.15 -2.56
C ALA A 31 0.44 -13.79 -3.06
N GLY A 32 0.50 -13.24 -4.26
CA GLY A 32 1.71 -12.61 -4.80
C GLY A 32 1.48 -11.12 -5.04
N PRO A 33 2.50 -10.38 -5.47
CA PRO A 33 3.92 -10.73 -5.44
C PRO A 33 4.47 -11.18 -4.08
N GLN A 34 5.59 -11.90 -4.09
CA GLN A 34 6.40 -12.17 -2.90
C GLN A 34 6.97 -10.86 -2.31
N PRO A 35 7.37 -10.82 -1.02
CA PRO A 35 7.37 -11.92 -0.05
C PRO A 35 5.98 -12.23 0.54
N ALA A 36 5.66 -13.52 0.65
CA ALA A 36 4.55 -14.03 1.45
C ALA A 36 4.89 -14.03 2.95
N ILE A 37 3.87 -14.15 3.79
CA ILE A 37 4.04 -14.33 5.24
C ILE A 37 3.31 -15.58 5.74
N GLY A 38 3.66 -16.02 6.94
CA GLY A 38 2.92 -17.04 7.68
C GLY A 38 1.57 -16.51 8.21
N PHE A 39 0.64 -16.17 7.31
CA PHE A 39 -0.66 -15.60 7.68
C PHE A 39 -1.44 -16.48 8.67
N LEU A 40 -1.41 -17.80 8.46
CA LEU A 40 -2.12 -18.74 9.34
C LEU A 40 -1.51 -18.76 10.75
N GLN A 41 -0.20 -18.59 10.88
CA GLN A 41 0.48 -18.47 12.17
C GLN A 41 0.09 -17.18 12.89
N GLU A 42 0.07 -16.05 12.18
CA GLU A 42 -0.40 -14.76 12.73
C GLU A 42 -1.86 -14.87 13.22
N ALA A 43 -2.73 -15.46 12.39
CA ALA A 43 -4.15 -15.59 12.71
C ALA A 43 -4.39 -16.53 13.90
N LEU A 44 -3.68 -17.67 13.96
CA LEU A 44 -3.74 -18.59 15.11
C LEU A 44 -3.30 -17.92 16.41
N ARG A 45 -2.15 -17.21 16.40
CA ARG A 45 -1.68 -16.47 17.58
C ARG A 45 -2.72 -15.45 18.07
N TRP A 46 -3.38 -14.76 17.15
CA TRP A 46 -4.42 -13.78 17.46
C TRP A 46 -5.66 -14.42 18.07
N TRP A 47 -6.23 -15.44 17.42
CA TRP A 47 -7.44 -16.09 17.90
C TRP A 47 -7.21 -16.91 19.18
N ASP A 48 -6.05 -17.56 19.33
CA ASP A 48 -5.72 -18.26 20.56
C ASP A 48 -5.67 -17.30 21.75
N ARG A 49 -5.22 -16.05 21.55
CA ARG A 49 -5.29 -15.04 22.60
C ARG A 49 -6.74 -14.67 22.95
N TRP A 50 -7.52 -14.24 21.96
CA TRP A 50 -8.81 -13.59 22.21
C TRP A 50 -9.99 -14.55 22.36
N LEU A 51 -9.86 -15.80 21.89
CA LEU A 51 -10.91 -16.83 22.01
C LEU A 51 -10.58 -17.91 23.05
N LYS A 52 -9.30 -18.15 23.35
CA LYS A 52 -8.87 -19.20 24.30
C LYS A 52 -8.13 -18.67 25.52
N GLY A 53 -7.80 -17.37 25.56
CA GLY A 53 -7.04 -16.78 26.65
C GLY A 53 -5.55 -17.18 26.69
N ALA A 54 -5.03 -17.80 25.63
CA ALA A 54 -3.64 -18.25 25.59
C ALA A 54 -2.65 -17.07 25.63
N ALA A 55 -1.49 -17.27 26.24
CA ALA A 55 -0.43 -16.25 26.35
C ALA A 55 0.45 -16.21 25.08
N THR A 56 -0.10 -15.79 23.95
CA THR A 56 0.61 -15.77 22.65
C THR A 56 1.47 -14.51 22.43
N GLY A 57 1.34 -13.51 23.29
CA GLY A 57 2.10 -12.26 23.25
C GLY A 57 1.68 -11.27 22.16
N VAL A 58 0.62 -11.57 21.39
CA VAL A 58 0.14 -10.72 20.29
C VAL A 58 -0.30 -9.32 20.70
N GLU A 59 -0.56 -9.07 21.99
CA GLU A 59 -0.87 -7.73 22.46
C GLU A 59 0.33 -6.79 22.32
N ASN A 60 1.53 -7.36 22.44
CA ASN A 60 2.81 -6.65 22.35
C ASN A 60 3.30 -6.52 20.90
N ASP A 61 2.63 -7.14 19.93
CA ASP A 61 3.00 -6.97 18.52
C ASP A 61 2.81 -5.48 18.12
N PRO A 62 3.57 -4.97 17.13
CA PRO A 62 3.39 -3.61 16.64
C PRO A 62 1.97 -3.38 16.10
N ASP A 63 1.39 -2.21 16.38
CA ASP A 63 0.05 -1.84 15.91
C ASP A 63 -0.07 -1.89 14.39
N TYR A 64 1.00 -1.51 13.69
CA TYR A 64 1.03 -1.52 12.23
C TYR A 64 2.36 -2.03 11.69
N ARG A 65 2.29 -3.06 10.83
CA ARG A 65 3.43 -3.61 10.09
C ARG A 65 3.17 -3.42 8.59
N ALA A 66 4.13 -2.87 7.87
CA ALA A 66 4.00 -2.64 6.45
C ALA A 66 5.26 -3.02 5.67
N TYR A 67 5.07 -3.49 4.44
CA TYR A 67 6.16 -3.72 3.50
C TYR A 67 6.33 -2.49 2.61
N VAL A 68 7.42 -1.76 2.81
CA VAL A 68 7.81 -0.63 1.96
C VAL A 68 8.52 -1.20 0.74
N MET A 69 7.90 -1.09 -0.42
CA MET A 69 8.45 -1.59 -1.68
C MET A 69 9.52 -0.64 -2.23
N ASP A 70 10.59 -1.21 -2.76
CA ASP A 70 11.61 -0.45 -3.50
C ASP A 70 11.09 -0.05 -4.89
N SER A 71 11.74 0.97 -5.45
CA SER A 71 11.54 1.36 -6.85
C SER A 71 12.11 0.30 -7.79
N VAL A 72 11.35 -0.06 -8.82
CA VAL A 72 11.75 -1.00 -9.87
C VAL A 72 11.20 -0.53 -11.21
N ARG A 73 11.74 -1.06 -12.31
CA ARG A 73 11.19 -0.77 -13.64
C ARG A 73 9.72 -1.18 -13.73
N PRO A 74 8.84 -0.38 -14.38
CA PRO A 74 7.43 -0.71 -14.50
C PRO A 74 7.21 -2.06 -15.21
N ALA A 75 6.41 -2.92 -14.59
CA ALA A 75 5.88 -4.12 -15.21
C ALA A 75 4.51 -4.43 -14.60
N ARG A 76 3.59 -4.95 -15.43
CA ARG A 76 2.25 -5.32 -14.98
C ARG A 76 2.23 -6.51 -14.02
N TRP A 77 3.36 -7.21 -13.88
CA TRP A 77 3.54 -8.27 -12.91
C TRP A 77 5.01 -8.39 -12.51
N HIS A 78 5.24 -8.61 -11.22
CA HIS A 78 6.52 -9.03 -10.68
C HIS A 78 6.29 -10.28 -9.83
N PRO A 79 7.07 -11.36 -9.99
CA PRO A 79 6.98 -12.52 -9.09
C PRO A 79 7.27 -12.14 -7.63
N GLU A 80 8.17 -11.18 -7.44
CA GLU A 80 8.60 -10.64 -6.15
C GLU A 80 8.72 -9.12 -6.23
N ARG A 81 8.32 -8.44 -5.16
CA ARG A 81 8.56 -7.00 -4.97
C ARG A 81 9.68 -6.84 -3.95
N PRO A 82 10.85 -6.31 -4.36
CA PRO A 82 11.90 -5.96 -3.40
C PRO A 82 11.43 -4.83 -2.48
N GLY A 83 12.04 -4.73 -1.31
CA GLY A 83 11.66 -3.82 -0.26
C GLY A 83 12.01 -4.34 1.12
N ARG A 84 11.39 -3.73 2.13
CA ARG A 84 11.67 -3.99 3.54
C ARG A 84 10.43 -3.86 4.41
N TRP A 85 10.39 -4.64 5.47
CA TRP A 85 9.38 -4.48 6.51
C TRP A 85 9.69 -3.28 7.40
N ILE A 86 8.63 -2.55 7.77
CA ILE A 86 8.61 -1.58 8.86
C ILE A 86 7.56 -2.00 9.89
N ALA A 87 7.74 -1.52 11.11
CA ALA A 87 6.83 -1.75 12.21
C ALA A 87 6.72 -0.46 13.03
N GLU A 88 5.49 -0.04 13.30
CA GLU A 88 5.17 1.06 14.19
C GLU A 88 4.46 0.49 15.41
N GLN A 89 5.04 0.72 16.60
CA GLN A 89 4.49 0.19 17.84
C GLN A 89 3.13 0.81 18.16
N GLU A 90 2.96 2.08 17.81
CA GLU A 90 1.74 2.86 17.93
C GLU A 90 1.36 3.39 16.54
N TRP A 91 0.07 3.33 16.19
CA TRP A 91 -0.42 3.85 14.93
C TRP A 91 -1.64 4.77 15.12
N PRO A 92 -1.67 5.97 14.50
CA PRO A 92 -0.63 6.57 13.64
C PRO A 92 0.67 6.87 14.39
N SER A 93 1.80 6.61 13.75
CA SER A 93 3.12 6.88 14.34
C SER A 93 3.35 8.37 14.54
N SER A 94 3.98 8.75 15.65
CA SER A 94 4.38 10.13 15.94
C SER A 94 5.43 10.68 14.97
N ASN A 95 6.07 9.81 14.19
CA ASN A 95 7.00 10.17 13.13
C ASN A 95 6.31 10.62 11.83
N ILE A 96 4.99 10.43 11.70
CA ILE A 96 4.25 10.83 10.50
C ILE A 96 4.11 12.35 10.49
N LYS A 97 4.63 12.96 9.41
CA LYS A 97 4.48 14.39 9.14
C LYS A 97 3.60 14.58 7.92
N VAL A 98 2.68 15.52 8.02
CA VAL A 98 1.88 15.96 6.88
C VAL A 98 2.59 17.14 6.25
N GLU A 99 2.97 16.98 4.99
CA GLU A 99 3.59 18.03 4.19
C GLU A 99 2.65 18.41 3.04
N ALA A 100 2.49 19.72 2.83
CA ALA A 100 1.74 20.25 1.71
C ALA A 100 2.71 20.54 0.57
N ILE A 101 2.48 19.91 -0.59
CA ILE A 101 3.26 20.14 -1.81
C ILE A 101 2.39 20.97 -2.76
N GLU A 102 2.87 22.15 -3.15
CA GLU A 102 2.21 22.98 -4.15
C GLU A 102 2.48 22.42 -5.55
N LEU A 103 1.41 22.04 -6.26
CA LEU A 103 1.52 21.54 -7.65
C LEU A 103 1.93 22.65 -8.62
N ILE A 104 1.49 23.89 -8.35
CA ILE A 104 1.81 25.07 -9.15
C ILE A 104 2.43 26.08 -8.19
N ALA A 105 3.70 26.44 -8.43
CA ALA A 105 4.37 27.46 -7.64
C ALA A 105 3.66 28.82 -7.74
N ALA A 106 3.81 29.65 -6.73
CA ALA A 106 3.26 31.01 -6.72
C ALA A 106 3.64 31.79 -8.01
N GLY A 107 2.63 32.33 -8.71
CA GLY A 107 2.80 33.01 -10.00
C GLY A 107 2.83 32.08 -11.22
N GLY A 108 2.64 30.77 -11.04
CA GLY A 108 2.48 29.81 -12.12
C GLY A 108 1.23 30.07 -12.96
N LYS A 109 1.31 29.69 -14.24
CA LYS A 109 0.20 29.86 -15.19
C LYS A 109 -0.86 28.78 -14.95
N LEU A 110 -2.13 29.15 -15.11
CA LEU A 110 -3.23 28.19 -15.14
C LEU A 110 -3.00 27.18 -16.27
N ALA A 111 -3.18 25.89 -15.96
CA ALA A 111 -3.18 24.82 -16.94
C ALA A 111 -4.62 24.38 -17.22
N ILE A 112 -4.97 24.25 -18.51
CA ILE A 112 -6.27 23.71 -18.92
C ILE A 112 -6.12 22.20 -19.07
N VAL A 113 -6.91 21.44 -18.33
CA VAL A 113 -6.98 19.99 -18.44
C VAL A 113 -8.04 19.64 -19.50
N ALA A 114 -7.58 19.13 -20.64
CA ALA A 114 -8.42 18.71 -21.77
C ALA A 114 -7.95 17.35 -22.33
N THR A 115 -7.71 16.40 -21.43
CA THR A 115 -7.21 15.06 -21.74
C THR A 115 -8.27 14.20 -22.44
N PRO A 116 -7.88 13.33 -23.39
CA PRO A 116 -8.77 12.31 -23.93
C PRO A 116 -9.29 11.38 -22.82
N GLN A 117 -10.51 10.86 -22.97
CA GLN A 117 -11.11 9.91 -22.01
C GLN A 117 -10.30 8.61 -21.87
N THR A 118 -9.39 8.32 -22.79
CA THR A 118 -8.50 7.16 -22.76
C THR A 118 -7.28 7.34 -21.85
N CYS A 119 -7.01 8.55 -21.37
CA CYS A 119 -5.93 8.82 -20.42
C CYS A 119 -6.21 8.09 -19.10
N GLY A 120 -5.27 7.26 -18.65
CA GLY A 120 -5.36 6.45 -17.44
C GLY A 120 -5.68 4.97 -17.68
N LEU A 121 -5.89 4.56 -18.93
CA LEU A 121 -6.13 3.15 -19.28
C LEU A 121 -4.94 2.23 -18.95
N ALA A 122 -3.73 2.77 -18.73
CA ALA A 122 -2.58 1.99 -18.29
C ALA A 122 -2.50 1.80 -16.76
N GLY A 123 -3.46 2.35 -16.00
CA GLY A 123 -3.49 2.33 -14.53
C GLY A 123 -3.78 0.98 -13.87
N GLY A 124 -4.17 -0.03 -14.65
CA GLY A 124 -4.47 -1.37 -14.14
C GLY A 124 -5.80 -1.44 -13.40
N GLU A 125 -6.05 -2.58 -12.75
CA GLU A 125 -7.29 -2.88 -12.04
C GLU A 125 -7.23 -2.36 -10.61
N TYR A 126 -8.35 -1.81 -10.13
CA TYR A 126 -8.51 -1.45 -8.71
C TYR A 126 -8.41 -2.67 -7.79
N PHE A 127 -8.85 -3.82 -8.30
CA PHE A 127 -8.92 -5.11 -7.62
C PHE A 127 -8.11 -6.15 -8.40
N PRO A 128 -6.77 -6.18 -8.26
CA PRO A 128 -6.00 -7.25 -8.85
C PRO A 128 -6.27 -8.53 -8.06
N PHE A 129 -6.68 -9.59 -8.76
CA PHE A 129 -7.04 -10.90 -8.22
C PHE A 129 -6.34 -12.03 -8.97
N THR A 130 -6.12 -11.87 -10.27
CA THR A 130 -5.40 -12.87 -11.06
C THR A 130 -3.90 -12.68 -10.91
N PHE A 131 -3.14 -13.77 -11.00
CA PHE A 131 -1.68 -13.73 -11.06
C PHE A 131 -1.26 -13.31 -12.48
N GLY A 132 -1.54 -12.06 -12.84
CA GLY A 132 -1.55 -11.62 -14.23
C GLY A 132 -1.38 -10.11 -14.39
N PRO A 133 -1.58 -9.59 -15.62
CA PRO A 133 -1.25 -8.22 -16.00
C PRO A 133 -2.29 -7.19 -15.54
N GLU A 134 -2.73 -7.28 -14.29
CA GLU A 134 -3.73 -6.41 -13.67
C GLU A 134 -3.11 -5.23 -12.92
N LEU A 135 -1.79 -5.25 -12.65
CA LEU A 135 -1.11 -4.11 -12.03
C LEU A 135 -0.75 -3.03 -13.07
N PRO A 136 -0.55 -1.77 -12.65
CA PRO A 136 -0.15 -0.70 -13.53
C PRO A 136 1.09 -1.06 -14.37
N GLY A 137 1.04 -0.71 -15.65
CA GLY A 137 2.18 -0.86 -16.56
C GLY A 137 3.08 0.35 -16.59
N ASP A 138 3.85 0.48 -17.67
CA ASP A 138 4.55 1.71 -18.01
C ASP A 138 3.56 2.87 -18.20
N GLN A 139 3.71 3.93 -17.41
CA GLN A 139 2.81 5.07 -17.39
C GLN A 139 3.18 6.17 -18.40
N ARG A 140 4.32 6.07 -19.10
CA ARG A 140 4.75 7.08 -20.09
C ARG A 140 3.70 7.44 -21.14
N PRO A 141 2.87 6.51 -21.66
CA PRO A 141 1.81 6.87 -22.60
C PRO A 141 0.71 7.74 -21.98
N ASP A 142 0.34 7.50 -20.72
CA ASP A 142 -0.66 8.30 -20.01
C ASP A 142 -0.05 9.64 -19.55
N ASP A 143 1.23 9.64 -19.14
CA ASP A 143 1.97 10.86 -18.82
C ASP A 143 2.04 11.81 -20.03
N ALA A 144 2.28 11.27 -21.23
CA ALA A 144 2.34 12.05 -22.47
C ALA A 144 1.01 12.72 -22.85
N LEU A 145 -0.11 12.22 -22.31
CA LEU A 145 -1.42 12.81 -22.49
C LEU A 145 -1.79 13.76 -21.34
N SER A 146 -1.10 13.68 -20.21
CA SER A 146 -1.43 14.39 -18.98
C SER A 146 -0.85 15.81 -18.92
N VAL A 147 -1.46 16.65 -18.08
CA VAL A 147 -0.83 17.89 -17.61
C VAL A 147 0.07 17.53 -16.44
N CYS A 148 1.38 17.58 -16.65
CA CYS A 148 2.38 17.23 -15.64
C CYS A 148 2.99 18.49 -15.00
N PHE A 149 3.28 18.39 -13.69
CA PHE A 149 3.98 19.42 -12.93
C PHE A 149 5.22 18.80 -12.31
N ASP A 150 6.40 19.18 -12.80
CA ASP A 150 7.67 18.68 -12.28
C ASP A 150 8.17 19.55 -11.12
N GLN A 151 8.70 18.90 -10.08
CA GLN A 151 9.32 19.53 -8.91
C GLN A 151 10.69 18.88 -8.66
N PRO A 152 11.61 19.53 -7.94
CA PRO A 152 12.82 18.86 -7.45
C PRO A 152 12.50 17.62 -6.63
N GLU A 153 13.41 16.65 -6.62
CA GLU A 153 13.33 15.49 -5.72
C GLU A 153 13.31 15.97 -4.25
N LEU A 154 12.48 15.32 -3.42
CA LEU A 154 12.33 15.60 -2.00
C LEU A 154 13.44 14.98 -1.16
#